data_AF-A0A9X2A9D7-F1
#
_entry.id   AF-A0A9X2A9D7-F1
#
_cell.length_a   1.000
_cell.length_b   1.000
_cell.length_c   1.000
_cell.angle_alpha   90.00
_cell.angle_beta   90.00
_cell.angle_gamma   90.00
#
_symmetry.space_group_name_H-M   'P 1'
#
loop_
_entity.id
_entity.type
_entity.pdbx_description
1 polymer ?
#
loop_
_entity_poly.entity_id
_entity_poly.type
_entity_poly.pdbx_seq_one_letter_code
_entity_poly.pdbx_strand_id
1 'polypeptide(L)'
;MKREIREKLLLADLPEQTEGDYINLKIPEHLEPRCLGYANMFADLEICSNALDKLEKSEDEIITNALFTTIIISYGRCFTDSSSSKTPKLEDKIFKNNPDLENLHKDLMEMRHNFIAHRGFSDHSVGKAFLQISPSKMQGSIKVGHLFTNNFSVEELPRYKALFDFTMLEIRKKFSKAEKHIVQEIFKDLKPGDLKRLVITDYPQ
;
A
#
# COMPACT_ATOMS: atom_id res chain seq x y z
N MET A 1 -14.67 13.99 32.98
CA MET A 1 -15.01 13.08 31.86
C MET A 1 -16.18 13.55 30.96
N LYS A 2 -16.66 14.82 31.02
CA LYS A 2 -17.66 15.40 30.08
C LYS A 2 -17.11 16.57 29.23
N ARG A 3 -15.86 16.97 29.45
CA ARG A 3 -15.20 18.12 28.81
C ARG A 3 -14.18 17.69 27.74
N GLU A 4 -13.47 16.58 27.96
CA GLU A 4 -12.48 16.03 27.03
C GLU A 4 -13.07 15.51 25.72
N ILE A 5 -14.29 14.97 25.70
CA ILE A 5 -14.95 14.52 24.46
C ILE A 5 -15.33 15.73 23.60
N ARG A 6 -15.77 16.81 24.26
CA ARG A 6 -16.08 18.10 23.61
C ARG A 6 -14.82 18.67 22.95
N GLU A 7 -13.69 18.71 23.66
CA GLU A 7 -12.42 19.24 23.12
C GLU A 7 -11.79 18.32 22.04
N LYS A 8 -12.08 17.01 22.03
CA LYS A 8 -11.54 16.05 21.04
C LYS A 8 -12.33 15.94 19.72
N LEU A 9 -13.61 16.34 19.72
CA LEU A 9 -14.43 16.45 18.50
C LEU A 9 -14.37 17.85 17.87
N LEU A 10 -13.86 18.86 18.59
CA LEU A 10 -13.90 20.30 18.24
C LEU A 10 -12.61 20.88 17.63
N LEU A 11 -11.73 20.08 17.04
CA LEU A 11 -10.54 20.63 16.36
C LEU A 11 -10.55 20.31 14.87
N ALA A 12 -11.41 20.99 14.13
CA ALA A 12 -11.22 21.18 12.71
C ALA A 12 -11.58 22.63 12.35
N ASP A 13 -10.54 23.46 12.23
CA ASP A 13 -10.52 24.67 11.39
C ASP A 13 -10.65 24.31 9.89
N LEU A 14 -11.53 23.37 9.54
CA LEU A 14 -11.81 23.02 8.15
C LEU A 14 -13.14 23.70 7.79
N PRO A 15 -13.18 24.48 6.70
CA PRO A 15 -14.40 25.15 6.29
C PRO A 15 -15.51 24.11 6.10
N GLU A 16 -16.70 24.41 6.59
CA GLU A 16 -17.90 23.61 6.32
C GLU A 16 -17.99 23.35 4.83
N GLN A 17 -17.74 22.10 4.42
CA GLN A 17 -18.16 21.62 3.11
C GLN A 17 -19.42 20.82 3.32
N THR A 18 -20.55 21.51 3.33
CA THR A 18 -21.87 20.89 3.25
C THR A 18 -22.10 20.46 1.81
N GLU A 19 -22.16 19.15 1.57
CA GLU A 19 -22.56 18.59 0.27
C GLU A 19 -23.98 18.04 0.42
N GLY A 20 -24.98 18.87 0.10
CA GLY A 20 -26.39 18.51 0.31
C GLY A 20 -26.74 18.31 1.79
N ASP A 21 -27.26 17.13 2.13
CA ASP A 21 -27.70 16.77 3.49
C ASP A 21 -26.56 16.26 4.40
N TYR A 22 -25.31 16.27 3.93
CA TYR A 22 -24.15 15.75 4.66
C TYR A 22 -23.35 16.85 5.36
N ILE A 23 -22.95 16.59 6.61
CA ILE A 23 -22.01 17.41 7.38
C ILE A 23 -20.71 16.61 7.51
N ASN A 24 -19.59 17.21 7.07
CA ASN A 24 -18.27 16.63 7.21
C ASN A 24 -17.68 16.97 8.58
N LEU A 25 -17.40 15.96 9.40
CA LEU A 25 -16.79 16.10 10.72
C LEU A 25 -15.41 15.43 10.74
N LYS A 26 -14.45 16.03 11.42
CA LYS A 26 -13.14 15.40 11.65
C LYS A 26 -13.28 14.26 12.65
N ILE A 27 -12.64 13.13 12.34
CA ILE A 27 -12.57 11.98 13.23
C ILE A 27 -11.55 12.28 14.35
N PRO A 28 -11.79 11.85 15.61
CA PRO A 28 -10.79 12.01 16.66
C PRO A 28 -9.44 11.35 16.32
N GLU A 29 -8.32 12.04 16.56
CA GLU A 29 -6.95 11.61 16.16
C GLU A 29 -6.54 10.21 16.64
N HIS A 30 -7.08 9.75 17.77
CA HIS A 30 -6.78 8.41 18.29
C HIS A 30 -7.50 7.29 17.52
N LEU A 31 -8.49 7.63 16.70
CA LEU A 31 -9.28 6.73 15.86
C LEU A 31 -8.87 6.79 14.37
N GLU A 32 -8.27 7.89 13.92
CA GLU A 32 -7.83 8.12 12.53
C GLU A 32 -6.83 7.08 11.97
N PRO A 33 -5.76 6.66 12.70
CA PRO A 33 -4.66 5.87 12.12
C PRO A 33 -5.13 4.57 11.48
N ARG A 34 -6.22 3.99 11.99
CA ARG A 34 -6.76 2.74 11.47
C ARG A 34 -7.41 2.91 10.10
N CYS A 35 -8.19 3.97 9.90
CA CYS A 35 -8.80 4.25 8.60
C CYS A 35 -7.76 4.73 7.59
N LEU A 36 -6.87 5.63 8.00
CA LEU A 36 -5.79 6.13 7.15
C LEU A 36 -4.88 4.98 6.68
N GLY A 37 -4.54 4.04 7.56
CA GLY A 37 -3.73 2.88 7.18
C GLY A 37 -4.38 2.05 6.06
N TYR A 38 -5.68 1.73 6.18
CA TYR A 38 -6.37 0.99 5.12
C TYR A 38 -6.54 1.81 3.83
N ALA A 39 -6.79 3.12 3.92
CA ALA A 39 -6.85 4.00 2.75
C ALA A 39 -5.52 4.04 1.99
N ASN A 40 -4.39 4.13 2.71
CA ASN A 40 -3.06 4.08 2.11
C ASN A 40 -2.79 2.73 1.44
N MET A 41 -3.20 1.61 2.06
CA MET A 41 -3.09 0.29 1.42
C MET A 41 -3.90 0.19 0.12
N PHE A 42 -5.07 0.83 0.04
CA PHE A 42 -5.83 0.90 -1.21
C PHE A 42 -5.07 1.66 -2.29
N ALA A 43 -4.51 2.82 -1.94
CA ALA A 43 -3.71 3.61 -2.87
C ALA A 43 -2.47 2.84 -3.35
N ASP A 44 -1.79 2.11 -2.46
CA ASP A 44 -0.66 1.25 -2.82
C ASP A 44 -1.08 0.14 -3.80
N LEU A 45 -2.23 -0.51 -3.60
CA LEU A 45 -2.73 -1.53 -4.53
C LEU A 45 -3.22 -0.94 -5.86
N GLU A 46 -3.78 0.26 -5.86
CA GLU A 46 -4.14 0.97 -7.09
C GLU A 46 -2.89 1.33 -7.90
N ILE A 47 -1.81 1.73 -7.24
CA ILE A 47 -0.49 1.89 -7.88
C ILE A 47 -0.04 0.56 -8.49
N CYS A 48 -0.17 -0.56 -7.77
CA CYS A 48 0.18 -1.89 -8.31
C CYS A 48 -0.62 -2.24 -9.57
N SER A 49 -1.95 -2.07 -9.55
CA SER A 49 -2.81 -2.35 -10.69
C SER A 49 -2.48 -1.46 -11.89
N ASN A 50 -2.28 -0.16 -11.66
CA ASN A 50 -1.90 0.78 -12.72
C ASN A 50 -0.50 0.47 -13.30
N ALA A 51 0.43 0.02 -12.47
CA ALA A 51 1.74 -0.41 -12.92
C ALA A 51 1.65 -1.70 -13.75
N LEU A 52 0.80 -2.64 -13.35
CA LEU A 52 0.53 -3.89 -14.06
C LEU A 52 -0.02 -3.63 -15.47
N ASP A 53 -1.01 -2.74 -15.58
CA ASP A 53 -1.64 -2.35 -16.86
C ASP A 53 -0.65 -1.64 -17.81
N LYS A 54 0.34 -0.95 -17.26
CA LYS A 54 1.42 -0.33 -18.05
C LYS A 54 2.47 -1.34 -18.46
N LEU A 55 2.75 -2.33 -17.60
CA LEU A 55 3.73 -3.37 -17.85
C LEU A 55 3.29 -4.23 -19.03
N GLU A 56 2.00 -4.58 -19.12
CA GLU A 56 1.40 -5.31 -20.26
C GLU A 56 1.69 -4.67 -21.62
N LYS A 57 1.92 -3.35 -21.65
CA LYS A 57 2.08 -2.55 -22.88
C LYS A 57 3.52 -2.12 -23.14
N SER A 58 4.45 -2.42 -22.22
CA SER A 58 5.82 -1.92 -22.25
C SER A 58 6.77 -2.95 -22.83
N GLU A 59 7.46 -2.59 -23.91
CA GLU A 59 8.56 -3.38 -24.49
C GLU A 59 9.95 -2.89 -24.00
N ASP A 60 10.01 -1.74 -23.33
CA ASP A 60 11.24 -1.17 -22.81
C ASP A 60 11.63 -1.85 -21.48
N GLU A 61 12.81 -2.47 -21.47
CA GLU A 61 13.33 -3.22 -20.33
C GLU A 61 13.51 -2.35 -19.07
N ILE A 62 13.94 -1.10 -19.21
CA ILE A 62 14.15 -0.18 -18.08
C ILE A 62 12.79 0.19 -17.47
N ILE A 63 11.81 0.50 -18.32
CA ILE A 63 10.45 0.82 -17.87
C ILE A 63 9.81 -0.38 -17.20
N THR A 64 9.90 -1.57 -17.79
CA THR A 64 9.37 -2.81 -17.23
C THR A 64 9.98 -3.11 -15.85
N ASN A 65 11.30 -2.96 -15.71
CA ASN A 65 11.99 -3.08 -14.43
C ASN A 65 11.49 -2.07 -13.39
N ALA A 66 11.33 -0.80 -13.76
CA ALA A 66 10.86 0.25 -12.87
C ALA A 66 9.40 -0.01 -12.41
N LEU A 67 8.53 -0.45 -13.32
CA LEU A 67 7.14 -0.79 -13.02
C LEU A 67 7.04 -1.99 -12.08
N PHE A 68 7.78 -3.06 -12.36
CA PHE A 68 7.76 -4.25 -11.50
C PHE A 68 8.36 -3.97 -10.12
N THR A 69 9.43 -3.17 -10.06
CA THR A 69 9.98 -2.67 -8.78
C THR A 69 8.94 -1.88 -7.99
N THR A 70 8.15 -1.03 -8.68
CA THR A 70 7.07 -0.26 -8.05
C THR A 70 6.02 -1.20 -7.47
N ILE A 71 5.62 -2.24 -8.19
CA ILE A 71 4.69 -3.27 -7.72
C ILE A 71 5.21 -3.94 -6.45
N ILE A 72 6.45 -4.43 -6.46
CA ILE A 72 7.06 -5.12 -5.31
C ILE A 72 7.05 -4.22 -4.07
N ILE A 73 7.44 -2.96 -4.22
CA ILE A 73 7.52 -1.99 -3.13
C ILE A 73 6.13 -1.65 -2.59
N SER A 74 5.21 -1.23 -3.46
CA SER A 74 3.86 -0.82 -3.07
C SER A 74 3.07 -1.98 -2.47
N TYR A 75 3.11 -3.16 -3.09
CA TYR A 75 2.44 -4.34 -2.56
C TYR A 75 2.97 -4.71 -1.16
N GLY A 76 4.29 -4.78 -0.99
CA GLY A 76 4.86 -5.20 0.29
C GLY A 76 4.66 -4.17 1.42
N ARG A 77 4.39 -2.90 1.13
CA ARG A 77 4.00 -1.90 2.15
C ARG A 77 2.73 -2.31 2.88
N CYS A 78 1.77 -2.95 2.20
CA CYS A 78 0.53 -3.42 2.82
C CYS A 78 0.75 -4.46 3.94
N PHE A 79 1.88 -5.17 3.91
CA PHE A 79 2.22 -6.27 4.83
C PHE A 79 3.39 -5.93 5.78
N THR A 80 4.01 -4.76 5.61
CA THR A 80 5.13 -4.36 6.46
C THR A 80 4.63 -3.73 7.75
N ASP A 81 5.24 -4.10 8.87
CA ASP A 81 4.92 -3.51 10.16
C ASP A 81 5.34 -2.03 10.21
N SER A 82 4.42 -1.18 10.63
CA SER A 82 4.60 0.25 10.80
C SER A 82 4.44 0.61 12.28
N SER A 83 5.09 -0.17 13.14
CA SER A 83 5.00 -0.11 14.61
C SER A 83 5.17 1.31 15.20
N SER A 84 5.87 2.21 14.52
CA SER A 84 6.01 3.62 14.89
C SER A 84 4.77 4.48 14.63
N SER A 85 3.90 4.09 13.69
CA SER A 85 2.81 4.91 13.14
C SER A 85 1.41 4.54 13.65
N LYS A 86 1.27 3.48 14.47
CA LYS A 86 -0.02 2.91 14.92
C LYS A 86 -0.99 2.56 13.77
N THR A 87 -0.51 2.47 12.54
CA THR A 87 -1.34 2.05 11.39
C THR A 87 -1.41 0.53 11.35
N PRO A 88 -2.55 -0.05 10.92
CA PRO A 88 -2.69 -1.49 10.78
C PRO A 88 -1.75 -2.03 9.70
N LYS A 89 -1.35 -3.30 9.83
CA LYS A 89 -0.77 -4.10 8.74
C LYS A 89 -1.75 -5.20 8.30
N LEU A 90 -1.58 -5.70 7.08
CA LEU A 90 -2.18 -6.96 6.68
C LEU A 90 -1.36 -8.13 7.24
N GLU A 91 -2.08 -9.23 7.49
CA GLU A 91 -1.52 -10.46 8.04
C GLU A 91 -1.75 -11.56 7.01
N ASP A 92 -0.75 -12.42 6.80
CA ASP A 92 -0.75 -13.46 5.75
C ASP A 92 -1.95 -14.42 5.86
N LYS A 93 -2.56 -14.52 7.04
CA LYS A 93 -3.78 -15.29 7.29
C LYS A 93 -4.96 -14.92 6.36
N ILE A 94 -4.93 -13.76 5.70
CA ILE A 94 -5.94 -13.43 4.68
C ILE A 94 -5.93 -14.44 3.52
N PHE A 95 -4.80 -15.10 3.26
CA PHE A 95 -4.63 -16.07 2.17
C PHE A 95 -4.92 -17.52 2.57
N LYS A 96 -5.27 -17.81 3.83
CA LYS A 96 -5.40 -19.17 4.37
C LYS A 96 -6.22 -20.15 3.51
N ASN A 97 -7.20 -19.65 2.75
CA ASN A 97 -8.09 -20.45 1.92
C ASN A 97 -7.78 -20.36 0.41
N ASN A 98 -6.68 -19.71 0.02
CA ASN A 98 -6.26 -19.47 -1.36
C ASN A 98 -4.75 -19.74 -1.52
N PRO A 99 -4.32 -21.01 -1.51
CA PRO A 99 -2.90 -21.38 -1.49
C PRO A 99 -2.10 -20.83 -2.69
N ASP A 100 -2.73 -20.73 -3.87
CA ASP A 100 -2.08 -20.18 -5.05
C ASP A 100 -1.75 -18.69 -4.90
N LEU A 101 -2.65 -17.92 -4.27
CA LEU A 101 -2.43 -16.51 -3.95
C LEU A 101 -1.44 -16.36 -2.79
N GLU A 102 -1.47 -17.28 -1.83
CA GLU A 102 -0.50 -17.31 -0.73
C GLU A 102 0.93 -17.49 -1.24
N ASN A 103 1.13 -18.41 -2.19
CA ASN A 103 2.44 -18.63 -2.81
C ASN A 103 2.90 -17.38 -3.56
N LEU A 104 2.05 -16.79 -4.41
CA LEU A 104 2.42 -15.57 -5.14
C LEU A 104 2.68 -14.38 -4.20
N HIS A 105 1.94 -14.29 -3.09
CA HIS A 105 2.22 -13.31 -2.03
C HIS A 105 3.61 -13.53 -1.43
N LYS A 106 3.96 -14.77 -1.07
CA LYS A 106 5.28 -15.11 -0.52
C LYS A 106 6.40 -14.76 -1.50
N ASP A 107 6.22 -15.07 -2.78
CA ASP A 107 7.18 -14.75 -3.83
C ASP A 107 7.42 -13.23 -3.91
N LEU A 108 6.35 -12.41 -3.90
CA LEU A 108 6.47 -10.94 -3.88
C LEU A 108 7.14 -10.40 -2.62
N MET A 109 6.84 -10.99 -1.46
CA MET A 109 7.46 -10.58 -0.18
C MET A 109 8.94 -10.96 -0.12
N GLU A 110 9.31 -12.13 -0.66
CA GLU A 110 10.69 -12.56 -0.81
C GLU A 110 11.45 -11.67 -1.81
N MET A 111 10.86 -11.38 -2.97
CA MET A 111 11.43 -10.43 -3.94
C MET A 111 11.68 -9.06 -3.30
N ARG A 112 10.75 -8.55 -2.51
CA ARG A 112 10.94 -7.30 -1.75
C ARG A 112 12.11 -7.40 -0.78
N HIS A 113 12.17 -8.49 0.00
CA HIS A 113 13.23 -8.69 0.96
C HIS A 113 14.60 -8.70 0.27
N ASN A 114 14.71 -9.45 -0.82
CA ASN A 114 15.93 -9.57 -1.60
C ASN A 114 16.30 -8.23 -2.24
N PHE A 115 15.35 -7.49 -2.83
CA PHE A 115 15.59 -6.17 -3.42
C PHE A 115 16.10 -5.14 -2.41
N ILE A 116 15.60 -5.18 -1.16
CA ILE A 116 16.00 -4.26 -0.08
C ILE A 116 17.33 -4.69 0.56
N ALA A 117 17.53 -5.99 0.81
CA ALA A 117 18.70 -6.51 1.52
C ALA A 117 19.95 -6.63 0.64
N HIS A 118 19.77 -6.95 -0.64
CA HIS A 118 20.85 -7.26 -1.56
C HIS A 118 20.56 -6.64 -2.92
N ARG A 119 21.34 -5.62 -3.32
CA ARG A 119 21.33 -5.11 -4.71
C ARG A 119 21.86 -6.17 -5.71
N GLY A 120 21.19 -7.30 -5.86
CA GLY A 120 21.39 -8.21 -7.00
C GLY A 120 21.92 -9.61 -6.71
N PHE A 121 21.36 -10.35 -5.73
CA PHE A 121 21.42 -11.81 -5.78
C PHE A 121 20.07 -12.39 -5.35
N SER A 122 19.20 -12.56 -6.34
CA SER A 122 18.04 -13.44 -6.30
C SER A 122 18.09 -14.26 -7.59
N ASP A 123 17.31 -15.34 -7.68
CA ASP A 123 17.13 -16.10 -8.93
C ASP A 123 16.62 -15.23 -10.11
N HIS A 124 16.25 -13.98 -9.83
CA HIS A 124 15.74 -12.97 -10.78
C HIS A 124 16.74 -11.83 -11.07
N SER A 125 17.96 -11.88 -10.53
CA SER A 125 19.02 -10.90 -10.81
C SER A 125 20.38 -11.58 -10.80
N VAL A 126 20.89 -11.98 -11.97
CA VAL A 126 22.24 -12.53 -12.08
C VAL A 126 23.19 -11.41 -12.49
N GLY A 127 23.89 -10.84 -11.53
CA GLY A 127 25.12 -10.10 -11.82
C GLY A 127 26.12 -11.08 -12.45
N LYS A 128 26.38 -10.96 -13.76
CA LYS A 128 27.37 -11.80 -14.45
C LYS A 128 28.65 -11.01 -14.61
N ALA A 129 29.74 -11.56 -14.07
CA ALA A 129 31.08 -11.08 -14.37
C ALA A 129 31.57 -11.79 -15.64
N PHE A 130 31.97 -11.00 -16.63
CA PHE A 130 32.57 -11.48 -17.88
C PHE A 130 34.06 -11.15 -17.86
N LEU A 131 34.89 -12.14 -18.17
CA LEU A 131 36.31 -11.93 -18.43
C LEU A 131 36.47 -11.48 -19.89
N GLN A 132 36.79 -10.21 -20.11
CA GLN A 132 37.12 -9.69 -21.43
C GLN A 132 38.63 -9.81 -21.62
N ILE A 133 39.07 -10.65 -22.55
CA ILE A 133 40.48 -10.81 -22.92
C ILE A 133 40.70 -10.24 -24.32
N SER A 134 41.79 -9.50 -24.51
CA SER A 134 42.35 -9.18 -25.82
C SER A 134 43.46 -10.18 -26.15
N PRO A 135 43.21 -11.20 -26.99
CA PRO A 135 44.19 -12.26 -27.25
C PRO A 135 45.49 -11.74 -27.88
N SER A 136 45.39 -10.71 -28.72
CA SER A 136 46.53 -10.09 -29.40
C SER A 136 47.41 -9.26 -28.47
N LYS A 137 46.87 -8.75 -27.34
CA LYS A 137 47.62 -7.96 -26.36
C LYS A 137 47.90 -8.71 -25.06
N MET A 138 47.36 -9.92 -24.90
CA MET A 138 47.39 -10.70 -23.66
C MET A 138 46.98 -9.87 -22.43
N GLN A 139 46.00 -8.99 -22.60
CA GLN A 139 45.45 -8.14 -21.54
C GLN A 139 44.01 -8.52 -21.26
N GLY A 140 43.66 -8.61 -19.97
CA GLY A 140 42.32 -8.93 -19.50
C GLY A 140 41.73 -7.81 -18.64
N SER A 141 40.41 -7.67 -18.69
CA SER A 141 39.64 -6.86 -17.75
C SER A 141 38.38 -7.61 -17.35
N ILE A 142 37.96 -7.47 -16.10
CA ILE A 142 36.64 -7.94 -15.66
C ILE A 142 35.61 -6.86 -16.01
N LYS A 143 34.60 -7.23 -16.78
CA LYS A 143 33.39 -6.43 -16.93
C LYS A 143 32.28 -7.06 -16.12
N VAL A 144 31.68 -6.28 -15.24
CA VAL A 144 30.47 -6.67 -14.53
C VAL A 144 29.28 -6.11 -15.30
N GLY A 145 28.39 -7.00 -15.73
CA GLY A 145 27.11 -6.63 -16.31
C GLY A 145 26.00 -7.09 -15.37
N HIS A 146 25.03 -6.22 -15.11
CA HIS A 146 23.78 -6.61 -14.48
C HIS A 146 22.80 -6.98 -15.60
N LEU A 147 22.53 -8.27 -15.78
CA LEU A 147 21.34 -8.71 -16.49
C LEU A 147 20.22 -8.74 -15.45
N PHE A 148 19.34 -7.75 -15.49
CA PHE A 148 18.04 -7.87 -14.84
C PHE A 148 17.25 -8.86 -15.68
N THR A 149 17.42 -10.15 -15.41
CA THR A 149 16.50 -11.16 -15.91
C THR A 149 15.21 -11.00 -15.12
N ASN A 150 14.42 -9.99 -15.48
CA ASN A 150 13.01 -10.03 -15.17
C ASN A 150 12.49 -11.31 -15.85
N ASN A 151 12.40 -12.39 -15.09
CA ASN A 151 11.61 -13.56 -15.44
C ASN A 151 10.10 -13.24 -15.33
N PHE A 152 9.74 -11.96 -15.38
CA PHE A 152 8.36 -11.52 -15.48
C PHE A 152 7.85 -11.92 -16.86
N SER A 153 7.01 -12.94 -16.87
CA SER A 153 6.34 -13.39 -18.08
C SER A 153 4.98 -12.68 -18.15
N VAL A 154 4.64 -12.15 -19.33
CA VAL A 154 3.34 -11.49 -19.58
C VAL A 154 2.20 -12.45 -19.24
N GLU A 155 2.41 -13.76 -19.38
CA GLU A 155 1.45 -14.80 -19.00
C GLU A 155 1.13 -14.83 -17.51
N GLU A 156 1.97 -14.26 -16.64
CA GLU A 156 1.72 -14.19 -15.20
C GLU A 156 0.88 -12.98 -14.77
N LEU A 157 0.72 -11.95 -15.62
CA LEU A 157 -0.06 -10.74 -15.31
C LEU A 157 -1.43 -11.03 -14.68
N PRO A 158 -2.24 -11.98 -15.20
CA PRO A 158 -3.56 -12.27 -14.63
C PRO A 158 -3.49 -12.77 -13.18
N ARG A 159 -2.41 -13.48 -12.80
CA ARG A 159 -2.21 -13.98 -11.44
C ARG A 159 -1.94 -12.84 -10.46
N TYR A 160 -1.08 -11.89 -10.84
CA TYR A 160 -0.81 -10.68 -10.06
C TYR A 160 -2.08 -9.83 -9.90
N LYS A 161 -2.84 -9.65 -10.97
CA LYS A 161 -4.12 -8.93 -10.91
C LYS A 161 -5.09 -9.58 -9.93
N ALA A 162 -5.28 -10.90 -10.03
CA ALA A 162 -6.14 -11.65 -9.12
C ALA A 162 -5.70 -11.52 -7.66
N LEU A 163 -4.39 -11.52 -7.40
CA LEU A 163 -3.82 -11.27 -6.08
C LEU A 163 -4.18 -9.87 -5.55
N PHE A 164 -4.01 -8.83 -6.37
CA PHE A 164 -4.32 -7.45 -5.96
C PHE A 164 -5.82 -7.25 -5.71
N ASP A 165 -6.67 -7.75 -6.61
CA ASP A 165 -8.13 -7.69 -6.46
C ASP A 165 -8.60 -8.41 -5.17
N PHE A 166 -8.05 -9.60 -4.91
CA PHE A 166 -8.31 -10.33 -3.67
C PHE A 166 -7.86 -9.54 -2.44
N THR A 167 -6.66 -8.97 -2.48
CA THR A 167 -6.11 -8.20 -1.36
C THR A 167 -6.93 -6.93 -1.10
N MET A 168 -7.38 -6.23 -2.15
CA MET A 168 -8.29 -5.08 -2.03
C MET A 168 -9.62 -5.48 -1.37
N LEU A 169 -10.19 -6.63 -1.73
CA LEU A 169 -11.41 -7.13 -1.10
C LEU A 169 -11.24 -7.36 0.41
N GLU A 170 -10.11 -7.95 0.82
CA GLU A 170 -9.81 -8.19 2.23
C GLU A 170 -9.55 -6.90 3.01
N ILE A 171 -8.87 -5.91 2.41
CA ILE A 171 -8.74 -4.57 2.99
C ILE A 171 -10.12 -3.93 3.16
N ARG A 172 -11.01 -4.02 2.15
CA ARG A 172 -12.37 -3.45 2.23
C ARG A 172 -13.17 -4.03 3.38
N LYS A 173 -13.12 -5.36 3.58
CA LYS A 173 -13.76 -6.03 4.72
C LYS A 173 -13.23 -5.50 6.06
N LYS A 174 -11.93 -5.25 6.17
CA LYS A 174 -11.30 -4.72 7.39
C LYS A 174 -11.62 -3.23 7.60
N PHE A 175 -11.58 -2.44 6.54
CA PHE A 175 -11.94 -1.02 6.54
C PHE A 175 -13.38 -0.81 7.00
N SER A 176 -14.35 -1.51 6.40
CA SER A 176 -15.76 -1.39 6.81
C SER A 176 -16.01 -1.81 8.26
N LYS A 177 -15.20 -2.72 8.82
CA LYS A 177 -15.27 -3.05 10.26
C LYS A 177 -14.73 -1.92 11.12
N ALA A 178 -13.61 -1.30 10.72
CA ALA A 178 -13.05 -0.14 11.43
C ALA A 178 -13.98 1.07 11.36
N GLU A 179 -14.54 1.35 10.18
CA GLU A 179 -15.54 2.39 9.95
C GLU A 179 -16.74 2.23 10.88
N LYS A 180 -17.38 1.04 10.89
CA LYS A 180 -18.51 0.76 11.79
C LYS A 180 -18.17 1.00 13.26
N HIS A 181 -16.97 0.57 13.69
CA HIS A 181 -16.53 0.78 15.07
C HIS A 181 -16.34 2.28 15.38
N ILE A 182 -15.71 3.03 14.49
CA ILE A 182 -15.48 4.47 14.68
C ILE A 182 -16.80 5.23 14.73
N VAL A 183 -17.72 4.93 13.81
CA VAL A 183 -19.07 5.48 13.80
C VAL A 183 -19.77 5.16 15.13
N GLN A 184 -19.76 3.90 15.57
CA GLN A 184 -20.38 3.53 16.84
C GLN A 184 -19.79 4.28 18.05
N GLU A 185 -18.47 4.40 18.13
CA GLU A 185 -17.79 5.14 19.21
C GLU A 185 -18.12 6.63 19.18
N ILE A 186 -18.16 7.27 18.01
CA ILE A 186 -18.54 8.68 17.86
C ILE A 186 -20.00 8.89 18.27
N PHE A 187 -20.91 8.04 17.81
CA PHE A 187 -22.35 8.21 18.05
C PHE A 187 -22.79 7.79 19.46
N LYS A 188 -22.03 6.94 20.16
CA LYS A 188 -22.33 6.52 21.54
C LYS A 188 -22.48 7.70 22.50
N ASP A 189 -21.71 8.76 22.27
CA ASP A 189 -21.69 9.95 23.12
C ASP A 189 -22.48 11.13 22.55
N LEU A 190 -23.04 11.01 21.34
CA LEU A 190 -23.82 12.07 20.67
C LEU A 190 -25.33 11.91 20.92
N LYS A 191 -25.99 12.98 21.37
CA LYS A 191 -27.46 13.05 21.42
C LYS A 191 -28.00 13.77 20.18
N PRO A 192 -29.28 13.52 19.81
CA PRO A 192 -29.92 14.17 18.65
C PRO A 192 -29.91 15.73 18.65
N GLY A 193 -29.61 16.38 19.78
CA GLY A 193 -29.45 17.83 19.88
C GLY A 193 -28.00 18.34 19.88
N ASP A 194 -27.01 17.45 19.98
CA ASP A 194 -25.60 17.85 20.05
C ASP A 194 -25.05 18.22 18.65
N LEU A 195 -25.57 17.60 17.59
CA LEU A 195 -25.22 17.94 16.21
C LEU A 195 -25.60 19.38 15.84
N LYS A 196 -26.78 19.86 16.29
CA LYS A 196 -27.19 21.27 16.08
C LYS A 196 -26.25 22.27 16.75
N ARG A 197 -25.49 21.87 17.78
CA ARG A 197 -24.50 22.74 18.46
C ARG A 197 -23.11 22.67 17.83
N LEU A 198 -22.84 21.62 17.04
CA LEU A 198 -21.60 21.46 16.28
C LEU A 198 -21.64 22.22 14.95
N VAL A 199 -22.84 22.44 14.40
CA VAL A 199 -23.10 23.26 13.19
C VAL A 199 -23.12 24.76 13.51
N ILE A 200 -23.20 25.15 14.79
CA ILE A 200 -23.23 26.56 15.21
C ILE A 200 -21.90 26.88 15.90
N THR A 201 -20.84 26.99 15.12
CA THR A 201 -19.71 27.85 15.49
C THR A 201 -19.56 28.87 14.38
N ASP A 202 -20.31 29.97 14.54
CA ASP A 202 -20.13 31.17 13.73
C ASP A 202 -18.65 31.56 13.75
N TYR A 203 -18.05 31.65 12.57
CA TYR A 203 -16.75 32.28 12.39
C TYR A 203 -16.88 33.75 12.83
N PRO A 204 -16.04 34.25 13.75
CA PRO A 204 -15.87 35.69 13.89
C PRO A 204 -15.27 36.21 12.57
N GLN A 205 -15.99 37.15 11.94
CA GLN A 205 -15.58 37.84 10.72
C GLN A 205 -14.24 38.58 10.88
#